data_AF-A0A662GQ93-F1
#
_entry.id   AF-A0A662GQ93-F1
#
_cell.length_a   1.000
_cell.length_b   1.000
_cell.length_c   1.000
_cell.angle_alpha   90.00
_cell.angle_beta   90.00
_cell.angle_gamma   90.00
#
_symmetry.space_group_name_H-M   'P 1'
#
loop_
_entity.id
_entity.type
_entity.pdbx_description
1 polymer ?
#
loop_
_entity_poly.entity_id
_entity_poly.type
_entity_poly.pdbx_seq_one_letter_code
_entity_poly.pdbx_strand_id
1 'polypeptide(L)'
;MASHEIRTVDIFEKIIYKRYGEKVNSLVSKLKIIEDFALSLDDICDGEFGVTVATKLIDSLSKLMKLDEKILNILSEKGKAILEEEIKGHKLAEELETTTSLGSALSLLIEGYETRACLAKLYSYITRNLGFDVDEFEVKNIVAAYFMIDDIKDIEKDGVNGSPNFVLSLVRNKNLDPDSKMLLLEIVFLHFLENIYDNDFAQELIKKYREHKGVNIMFEEAYFEKVELKSS
;
A
#
# COMPACT_ATOMS: atom_id res chain seq x y z
N MET A 1 -1.73 -18.02 6.36
CA MET A 1 -2.45 -18.27 5.10
C MET A 1 -2.05 -17.11 4.19
N ALA A 2 -1.38 -17.37 3.07
CA ALA A 2 -0.82 -16.31 2.23
C ALA A 2 -1.95 -15.44 1.65
N SER A 3 -1.85 -14.13 1.88
CA SER A 3 -2.90 -13.13 1.67
C SER A 3 -3.28 -12.99 0.18
N HIS A 4 -4.54 -12.67 -0.06
CA HIS A 4 -5.03 -12.22 -1.37
C HIS A 4 -4.55 -10.80 -1.73
N GLU A 5 -3.69 -10.21 -0.90
CA GLU A 5 -3.28 -8.81 -0.94
C GLU A 5 -2.25 -8.58 -2.03
N ILE A 6 -2.43 -7.52 -2.81
CA ILE A 6 -1.43 -7.11 -3.78
C ILE A 6 -0.12 -6.75 -3.07
N ARG A 7 1.01 -7.23 -3.59
CA ARG A 7 2.33 -6.94 -3.05
C ARG A 7 2.96 -5.73 -3.75
N THR A 8 3.63 -4.88 -2.98
CA THR A 8 4.41 -3.75 -3.52
C THR A 8 5.45 -4.25 -4.51
N VAL A 9 6.12 -5.39 -4.24
CA VAL A 9 7.14 -5.92 -5.15
C VAL A 9 6.56 -6.36 -6.49
N ASP A 10 5.33 -6.86 -6.55
CA ASP A 10 4.71 -7.35 -7.78
C ASP A 10 4.30 -6.19 -8.70
N ILE A 11 3.89 -5.06 -8.10
CA ILE A 11 3.65 -3.81 -8.82
C ILE A 11 4.98 -3.23 -9.31
N PHE A 12 5.97 -3.14 -8.42
CA PHE A 12 7.29 -2.61 -8.74
C PHE A 12 7.99 -3.43 -9.83
N GLU A 13 7.86 -4.75 -9.79
CA GLU A 13 8.35 -5.68 -10.81
C GLU A 13 7.87 -5.26 -12.20
N LYS A 14 6.56 -5.01 -12.38
CA LYS A 14 6.00 -4.58 -13.68
C LYS A 14 6.66 -3.30 -14.20
N ILE A 15 6.91 -2.33 -13.31
CA ILE A 15 7.53 -1.05 -13.67
C ILE A 15 8.96 -1.28 -14.15
N ILE A 16 9.78 -2.00 -13.37
CA ILE A 16 11.19 -2.18 -13.72
C ILE A 16 11.40 -3.12 -14.91
N TYR A 17 10.54 -4.13 -15.09
CA TYR A 17 10.58 -4.99 -16.27
C TYR A 17 10.27 -4.23 -17.56
N LYS A 18 9.31 -3.29 -17.54
CA LYS A 18 9.00 -2.46 -18.71
C LYS A 18 10.24 -1.70 -19.22
N ARG A 19 11.10 -1.26 -18.30
CA ARG A 19 12.29 -0.46 -18.62
C ARG A 19 13.54 -1.30 -18.91
N TYR A 20 13.73 -2.40 -18.21
CA TYR A 20 15.00 -3.14 -18.20
C TYR A 20 14.92 -4.59 -18.69
N GLY A 21 13.71 -5.12 -18.90
CA GLY A 21 13.48 -6.49 -19.32
C GLY A 21 14.03 -7.51 -18.31
N GLU A 22 14.40 -8.70 -18.79
CA GLU A 22 14.82 -9.83 -17.94
C GLU A 22 16.12 -9.60 -17.14
N LYS A 23 16.81 -8.48 -17.37
CA LYS A 23 18.03 -8.12 -16.62
C LYS A 23 17.76 -7.89 -15.13
N VAL A 24 16.52 -7.62 -14.75
CA VAL A 24 16.13 -7.36 -13.36
C VAL A 24 15.68 -8.60 -12.60
N ASN A 25 15.64 -9.80 -13.20
CA ASN A 25 15.07 -10.99 -12.54
C ASN A 25 15.76 -11.33 -11.21
N SER A 26 17.10 -11.22 -11.17
CA SER A 26 17.87 -11.43 -9.93
C SER A 26 17.58 -10.34 -8.89
N LEU A 27 17.39 -9.11 -9.32
CA LEU A 27 17.04 -7.98 -8.45
C LEU A 27 15.65 -8.16 -7.85
N VAL A 28 14.64 -8.43 -8.68
CA VAL A 28 13.26 -8.72 -8.26
C VAL A 28 13.23 -9.85 -7.23
N SER A 29 13.98 -10.92 -7.47
CA SER A 29 14.07 -12.05 -6.53
C SER A 29 14.59 -11.62 -5.16
N LYS A 30 15.52 -10.66 -5.09
CA LYS A 30 16.01 -10.10 -3.81
C LYS A 30 14.97 -9.19 -3.16
N LEU A 31 14.28 -8.36 -3.94
CA LEU A 31 13.22 -7.49 -3.43
C LEU A 31 12.06 -8.30 -2.84
N LYS A 32 11.69 -9.43 -3.45
CA LYS A 32 10.65 -10.34 -2.93
C LYS A 32 10.97 -10.83 -1.53
N ILE A 33 12.23 -11.19 -1.28
CA ILE A 33 12.63 -11.66 0.05
C ILE A 33 12.66 -10.50 1.06
N ILE A 34 13.03 -9.29 0.64
CA ILE A 34 12.96 -8.09 1.50
C ILE A 34 11.51 -7.80 1.89
N GLU A 35 10.57 -7.91 0.97
CA GLU A 35 9.15 -7.71 1.25
C GLU A 35 8.55 -8.82 2.12
N ASP A 36 8.86 -10.09 1.85
CA ASP A 36 8.42 -11.22 2.69
C ASP A 36 8.80 -10.98 4.15
N PHE A 37 9.98 -10.39 4.36
CA PHE A 37 10.44 -9.99 5.67
C PHE A 37 9.72 -8.77 6.24
N ALA A 38 9.46 -7.73 5.44
CA ALA A 38 8.70 -6.56 5.89
C ALA A 38 7.28 -6.96 6.35
N LEU A 39 6.61 -7.81 5.58
CA LEU A 39 5.30 -8.36 5.93
C LEU A 39 5.37 -9.23 7.20
N SER A 40 6.42 -10.05 7.34
CA SER A 40 6.64 -10.82 8.57
C SER A 40 6.88 -9.94 9.79
N LEU A 41 7.41 -8.73 9.62
CA LEU A 41 7.56 -7.76 10.71
C LEU A 41 6.22 -7.17 11.10
N ASP A 42 5.42 -6.77 10.11
CA ASP A 42 4.09 -6.21 10.33
C ASP A 42 3.21 -7.20 11.13
N ASP A 43 3.18 -8.46 10.71
CA ASP A 43 2.50 -9.57 11.41
C ASP A 43 2.96 -9.79 12.86
N ILE A 44 4.23 -9.50 13.17
CA ILE A 44 4.79 -9.67 14.53
C ILE A 44 4.55 -8.42 15.39
N CYS A 45 4.39 -7.26 14.76
CA CYS A 45 4.48 -5.98 15.44
C CYS A 45 3.14 -5.39 15.88
N ASP A 46 1.99 -6.01 15.55
CA ASP A 46 0.62 -5.75 16.04
C ASP A 46 0.48 -4.47 16.92
N GLY A 47 0.70 -3.31 16.29
CA GLY A 47 0.49 -1.97 16.84
C GLY A 47 1.49 -1.44 17.89
N GLU A 48 2.11 -2.23 18.76
CA GLU A 48 2.94 -1.68 19.84
C GLU A 48 4.20 -2.53 20.07
N PHE A 49 5.39 -1.88 20.05
CA PHE A 49 6.76 -2.42 20.19
C PHE A 49 7.59 -2.71 18.91
N GLY A 50 7.09 -2.37 17.72
CA GLY A 50 7.72 -2.75 16.44
C GLY A 50 9.14 -2.23 16.17
N VAL A 51 9.52 -1.04 16.64
CA VAL A 51 10.80 -0.41 16.27
C VAL A 51 12.05 -1.19 16.73
N THR A 52 12.00 -1.72 17.96
CA THR A 52 13.14 -2.45 18.55
C THR A 52 13.26 -3.86 17.95
N VAL A 53 12.12 -4.44 17.57
CA VAL A 53 12.01 -5.76 16.94
C VAL A 53 12.46 -5.67 15.48
N ALA A 54 11.99 -4.68 14.72
CA ALA A 54 12.42 -4.40 13.35
C ALA A 54 13.92 -4.17 13.25
N THR A 55 14.51 -3.40 14.17
CA THR A 55 15.97 -3.15 14.20
C THR A 55 16.76 -4.44 14.44
N LYS A 56 16.36 -5.26 15.42
CA LYS A 56 17.01 -6.56 15.70
C LYS A 56 16.86 -7.55 14.56
N LEU A 57 15.75 -7.50 13.84
CA LEU A 57 15.46 -8.39 12.72
C LEU A 57 16.21 -7.96 11.44
N ILE A 58 16.39 -6.67 11.17
CA ILE A 58 17.27 -6.16 10.10
C ILE A 58 18.73 -6.59 10.36
N ASP A 59 19.20 -6.49 11.60
CA ASP A 59 20.53 -6.96 12.00
C ASP A 59 20.67 -8.49 11.86
N SER A 60 19.59 -9.24 12.10
CA SER A 60 19.55 -10.70 11.98
C SER A 60 19.51 -11.14 10.51
N LEU A 61 18.74 -10.44 9.67
CA LEU A 61 18.72 -10.60 8.22
C LEU A 61 20.08 -10.38 7.59
N SER A 62 20.77 -9.32 8.00
CA SER A 62 22.11 -8.98 7.52
C SER A 62 23.10 -10.13 7.73
N LYS A 63 22.87 -10.93 8.78
CA LYS A 63 23.65 -12.13 9.09
C LYS A 63 23.15 -13.40 8.38
N LEU A 64 21.85 -13.51 8.11
CA LEU A 64 21.22 -14.72 7.57
C LEU A 64 21.23 -14.80 6.04
N MET A 65 21.08 -13.68 5.34
CA MET A 65 20.65 -13.71 3.94
C MET A 65 21.77 -13.67 2.88
N LYS A 66 23.05 -13.57 3.24
CA LYS A 66 24.15 -13.36 2.27
C LYS A 66 23.80 -12.30 1.20
N LEU A 67 23.05 -11.27 1.57
CA LEU A 67 22.72 -10.18 0.66
C LEU A 67 24.00 -9.39 0.34
N ASP A 68 23.97 -8.70 -0.80
CA ASP A 68 25.04 -7.80 -1.18
C ASP A 68 25.23 -6.73 -0.09
N GLU A 69 26.48 -6.46 0.28
CA GLU A 69 26.84 -5.45 1.28
C GLU A 69 26.18 -4.09 1.00
N LYS A 70 26.02 -3.73 -0.28
CA LYS A 70 25.32 -2.51 -0.68
C LYS A 70 23.84 -2.51 -0.30
N ILE A 71 23.15 -3.65 -0.46
CA ILE A 71 21.74 -3.79 -0.10
C ILE A 71 21.59 -3.71 1.42
N LEU A 72 22.50 -4.35 2.16
CA LEU A 72 22.49 -4.33 3.63
C LEU A 72 22.69 -2.92 4.18
N ASN A 73 23.61 -2.14 3.60
CA ASN A 73 23.82 -0.75 4.00
C ASN A 73 22.56 0.10 3.77
N ILE A 74 21.87 -0.07 2.64
CA ILE A 74 20.62 0.66 2.36
C ILE A 74 19.52 0.26 3.36
N LEU A 75 19.38 -1.03 3.67
CA LEU A 75 18.39 -1.51 4.65
C LEU A 75 18.67 -0.95 6.05
N SER A 76 19.93 -0.92 6.47
CA SER A 76 20.34 -0.37 7.76
C SER A 76 20.10 1.14 7.85
N GLU A 77 20.44 1.90 6.81
CA GLU A 77 20.32 3.37 6.81
C GLU A 77 18.90 3.88 6.55
N LYS A 78 18.14 3.21 5.69
CA LYS A 78 16.84 3.69 5.18
C LYS A 78 15.67 2.81 5.56
N GLY A 79 15.89 1.50 5.72
CA GLY A 79 14.82 0.52 5.95
C GLY A 79 14.01 0.81 7.20
N LYS A 80 14.66 1.18 8.31
CA LYS A 80 13.99 1.47 9.59
C LYS A 80 12.91 2.55 9.46
N ALA A 81 13.25 3.72 8.92
CA ALA A 81 12.32 4.83 8.80
C ALA A 81 11.18 4.53 7.81
N ILE A 82 11.43 3.69 6.80
CA ILE A 82 10.40 3.28 5.83
C ILE A 82 9.42 2.30 6.47
N LEU A 83 9.91 1.32 7.24
CA LEU A 83 9.03 0.39 7.97
C LEU A 83 8.22 1.10 9.07
N GLU A 84 8.83 2.08 9.76
CA GLU A 84 8.11 2.94 10.71
C GLU A 84 7.01 3.76 10.04
N GLU A 85 7.21 4.16 8.78
CA GLU A 85 6.19 4.83 7.99
C GLU A 85 5.05 3.87 7.69
N GLU A 86 5.34 2.69 7.13
CA GLU A 86 4.36 1.65 6.76
C GLU A 86 3.34 1.35 7.87
N ILE A 87 3.83 1.14 9.10
CA ILE A 87 3.00 0.79 10.27
C ILE A 87 1.97 1.88 10.61
N LYS A 88 2.20 3.15 10.23
CA LYS A 88 1.23 4.23 10.48
C LYS A 88 -0.09 4.01 9.73
N GLY A 89 -0.11 3.17 8.69
CA GLY A 89 -1.29 2.89 7.89
C GLY A 89 -2.51 2.48 8.73
N HIS A 90 -2.30 1.64 9.75
CA HIS A 90 -3.38 1.20 10.65
C HIS A 90 -4.01 2.36 11.41
N LYS A 91 -3.17 3.21 12.02
CA LYS A 91 -3.64 4.37 12.77
C LYS A 91 -4.40 5.35 11.89
N LEU A 92 -3.91 5.59 10.67
CA LEU A 92 -4.57 6.48 9.71
C LEU A 92 -5.94 5.92 9.28
N ALA A 93 -6.05 4.60 9.10
CA ALA A 93 -7.31 3.93 8.78
C ALA A 93 -8.33 4.06 9.93
N GLU A 94 -7.90 3.89 11.18
CA GLU A 94 -8.76 4.11 12.36
C GLU A 94 -9.23 5.57 12.48
N GLU A 95 -8.33 6.54 12.27
CA GLU A 95 -8.68 7.96 12.27
C GLU A 95 -9.69 8.31 11.16
N LEU A 96 -9.59 7.64 10.01
CA LEU A 96 -10.52 7.82 8.89
C LEU A 96 -11.94 7.38 9.23
N GLU A 97 -12.14 6.34 10.06
CA GLU A 97 -13.49 5.89 10.46
C GLU A 97 -14.25 6.93 11.29
N THR A 98 -13.54 7.81 12.00
CA THR A 98 -14.13 8.73 12.97
C THR A 98 -14.11 10.19 12.54
N THR A 99 -13.39 10.53 11.47
CA THR A 99 -13.29 11.91 10.99
C THR A 99 -14.64 12.49 10.57
N THR A 100 -14.80 13.80 10.70
CA THR A 100 -16.08 14.51 10.45
C THR A 100 -16.01 15.48 9.28
N SER A 101 -14.82 15.73 8.73
CA SER A 101 -14.63 16.71 7.66
C SER A 101 -14.14 16.05 6.38
N LEU A 102 -14.65 16.51 5.23
CA LEU A 102 -14.23 16.04 3.92
C LEU A 102 -12.73 16.29 3.67
N GLY A 103 -12.23 17.44 4.12
CA GLY A 103 -10.81 17.79 3.96
C GLY A 103 -9.89 16.86 4.77
N SER A 104 -10.28 16.53 6.00
CA SER A 104 -9.54 15.57 6.83
C SER A 104 -9.60 14.16 6.25
N ALA A 105 -10.77 13.72 5.78
CA ALA A 105 -10.91 12.42 5.13
C ALA A 105 -10.05 12.31 3.87
N LEU A 106 -10.03 13.35 3.03
CA LEU A 106 -9.17 13.41 1.85
C LEU A 106 -7.69 13.33 2.23
N SER A 107 -7.25 14.09 3.23
CA SER A 107 -5.86 14.08 3.70
C SER A 107 -5.45 12.70 4.22
N LEU A 108 -6.29 12.07 5.04
CA LEU A 108 -6.04 10.74 5.61
C LEU A 108 -5.98 9.66 4.52
N LEU A 109 -6.83 9.73 3.50
CA LEU A 109 -6.80 8.82 2.36
C LEU A 109 -5.50 8.95 1.56
N ILE A 110 -5.08 10.18 1.23
CA ILE A 110 -3.83 10.42 0.50
C ILE A 110 -2.64 9.93 1.32
N GLU A 111 -2.53 10.38 2.58
CA GLU A 111 -1.43 10.00 3.48
C GLU A 111 -1.40 8.48 3.69
N GLY A 112 -2.55 7.86 3.92
CA GLY A 112 -2.67 6.42 4.10
C GLY A 112 -2.13 5.59 2.93
N TYR A 113 -2.51 5.95 1.70
CA TYR A 113 -2.00 5.26 0.51
C TYR A 113 -0.53 5.59 0.21
N GLU A 114 -0.06 6.80 0.50
CA GLU A 114 1.36 7.13 0.41
C GLU A 114 2.22 6.32 1.41
N THR A 115 1.69 6.13 2.62
CA THR A 115 2.27 5.30 3.66
C THR A 115 2.33 3.84 3.22
N ARG A 116 1.25 3.26 2.68
CA ARG A 116 1.29 1.87 2.13
C ARG A 116 2.25 1.73 0.96
N ALA A 117 2.39 2.77 0.13
CA ALA A 117 3.34 2.77 -0.98
C ALA A 117 4.82 3.01 -0.57
N CYS A 118 5.13 3.16 0.72
CA CYS A 118 6.46 3.57 1.15
C CYS A 118 7.55 2.50 0.89
N LEU A 119 7.21 1.20 0.84
CA LEU A 119 8.17 0.15 0.46
C LEU A 119 8.73 0.35 -0.96
N ALA A 120 7.95 0.95 -1.86
CA ALA A 120 8.41 1.25 -3.22
C ALA A 120 9.58 2.26 -3.24
N LYS A 121 9.68 3.11 -2.21
CA LYS A 121 10.84 4.00 -2.01
C LYS A 121 12.10 3.22 -1.65
N LEU A 122 12.00 2.22 -0.79
CA LEU A 122 13.12 1.34 -0.46
C LEU A 122 13.63 0.62 -1.71
N TYR A 123 12.70 0.10 -2.52
CA TYR A 123 13.06 -0.58 -3.76
C TYR A 123 13.71 0.37 -4.77
N SER A 124 13.21 1.60 -4.88
CA SER A 124 13.83 2.65 -5.70
C SER A 124 15.28 2.94 -5.28
N TYR A 125 15.57 2.98 -3.98
CA TYR A 125 16.96 3.12 -3.50
C TYR A 125 17.85 1.93 -3.86
N ILE A 126 17.35 0.71 -3.63
CA ILE A 126 18.10 -0.52 -3.91
C ILE A 126 18.41 -0.63 -5.41
N THR A 127 17.39 -0.42 -6.26
CA THR A 127 17.50 -0.54 -7.71
C THR A 127 18.45 0.50 -8.30
N ARG A 128 18.35 1.77 -7.87
CA ARG A 128 19.27 2.85 -8.27
C ARG A 128 20.73 2.51 -7.93
N ASN A 129 21.00 2.01 -6.73
CA ASN A 129 22.36 1.63 -6.30
C ASN A 129 22.93 0.44 -7.07
N LEU A 130 22.08 -0.36 -7.72
CA LEU A 130 22.44 -1.48 -8.56
C LEU A 130 22.44 -1.14 -10.06
N GLY A 131 22.25 0.13 -10.42
CA GLY A 131 22.30 0.62 -11.80
C GLY A 131 20.97 0.57 -12.56
N PHE A 132 19.86 0.33 -11.87
CA PHE A 132 18.51 0.28 -12.43
C PHE A 132 17.70 1.46 -11.89
N ASP A 133 17.90 2.64 -12.47
CA ASP A 133 17.27 3.86 -11.99
C ASP A 133 15.78 3.95 -12.37
N VAL A 134 14.97 4.35 -11.39
CA VAL A 134 13.53 4.60 -11.54
C VAL A 134 13.18 5.92 -10.88
N ASP A 135 12.14 6.55 -11.40
CA ASP A 135 11.56 7.73 -10.75
C ASP A 135 10.78 7.26 -9.51
N GLU A 136 11.37 7.51 -8.33
CA GLU A 136 10.79 7.17 -7.03
C GLU A 136 9.40 7.80 -6.86
N PHE A 137 9.20 9.03 -7.35
CA PHE A 137 7.95 9.74 -7.20
C PHE A 137 6.84 9.07 -8.03
N GLU A 138 7.11 8.83 -9.31
CA GLU A 138 6.17 8.14 -10.20
C GLU A 138 5.83 6.73 -9.69
N VAL A 139 6.85 5.96 -9.28
CA VAL A 139 6.66 4.61 -8.75
C VAL A 139 5.74 4.59 -7.53
N LYS A 140 5.96 5.50 -6.56
CA LYS A 140 5.11 5.58 -5.37
C LYS A 140 3.65 5.83 -5.75
N ASN A 141 3.40 6.72 -6.70
CA ASN A 141 2.05 7.05 -7.17
C ASN A 141 1.39 5.85 -7.87
N ILE A 142 2.13 5.11 -8.70
CA ILE A 142 1.64 3.87 -9.32
C ILE A 142 1.25 2.84 -8.24
N VAL A 143 2.12 2.62 -7.25
CA VAL A 143 1.87 1.65 -6.17
C VAL A 143 0.67 2.06 -5.31
N ALA A 144 0.56 3.33 -4.92
CA ALA A 144 -0.58 3.87 -4.18
C ALA A 144 -1.91 3.67 -4.94
N ALA A 145 -1.93 3.97 -6.24
CA ALA A 145 -3.11 3.75 -7.08
C ALA A 145 -3.50 2.27 -7.18
N TYR A 146 -2.52 1.37 -7.22
CA TYR A 146 -2.77 -0.07 -7.19
C TYR A 146 -3.36 -0.54 -5.87
N PHE A 147 -2.84 -0.08 -4.73
CA PHE A 147 -3.40 -0.41 -3.41
C PHE A 147 -4.83 0.09 -3.26
N MET A 148 -5.12 1.29 -3.77
CA MET A 148 -6.49 1.79 -3.77
C MET A 148 -7.43 0.91 -4.61
N ILE A 149 -6.99 0.43 -5.78
CA ILE A 149 -7.78 -0.49 -6.60
C ILE A 149 -7.99 -1.84 -5.88
N ASP A 150 -6.97 -2.33 -5.19
CA ASP A 150 -7.03 -3.58 -4.44
C ASP A 150 -8.00 -3.48 -3.25
N ASP A 151 -7.95 -2.37 -2.50
CA ASP A 151 -8.89 -2.10 -1.40
C ASP A 151 -10.35 -2.10 -1.87
N ILE A 152 -10.62 -1.53 -3.05
CA ILE A 152 -11.97 -1.57 -3.66
C ILE A 152 -12.33 -3.00 -4.05
N LYS A 153 -11.38 -3.76 -4.60
CA LYS A 153 -11.60 -5.13 -5.10
C LYS A 153 -11.87 -6.12 -3.96
N ASP A 154 -11.15 -6.01 -2.85
CA ASP A 154 -11.16 -6.98 -1.76
C ASP A 154 -11.92 -6.52 -0.51
N ILE A 155 -12.73 -5.46 -0.63
CA ILE A 155 -13.58 -4.93 0.46
C ILE A 155 -14.39 -6.01 1.19
N GLU A 156 -14.91 -7.03 0.49
CA GLU A 156 -15.69 -8.14 1.07
C GLU A 156 -14.83 -9.12 1.88
N LYS A 157 -13.54 -9.26 1.55
CA LYS A 157 -12.62 -10.22 2.18
C LYS A 157 -11.82 -9.60 3.31
N ASP A 158 -11.52 -8.32 3.20
CA ASP A 158 -10.66 -7.60 4.14
C ASP A 158 -11.35 -7.25 5.46
N GLY A 159 -12.68 -7.37 5.54
CA GLY A 159 -13.40 -7.33 6.81
C GLY A 159 -12.99 -8.40 7.83
N VAL A 160 -12.14 -9.36 7.45
CA VAL A 160 -11.69 -10.51 8.25
C VAL A 160 -10.19 -10.49 8.59
N ASN A 161 -9.37 -9.68 7.91
CA ASN A 161 -7.91 -9.65 8.06
C ASN A 161 -7.40 -8.30 8.62
N GLY A 162 -6.22 -8.32 9.24
CA GLY A 162 -5.68 -7.17 9.99
C GLY A 162 -5.11 -6.01 9.18
N SER A 163 -4.83 -6.18 7.88
CA SER A 163 -4.24 -5.14 7.02
C SER A 163 -5.16 -3.90 6.87
N PRO A 164 -4.62 -2.67 6.83
CA PRO A 164 -5.44 -1.47 6.75
C PRO A 164 -6.04 -1.28 5.36
N ASN A 165 -7.35 -1.50 5.23
CA ASN A 165 -8.14 -1.20 4.04
C ASN A 165 -8.84 0.16 4.21
N PHE A 166 -8.37 1.17 3.48
CA PHE A 166 -8.85 2.55 3.63
C PHE A 166 -10.24 2.77 3.03
N VAL A 167 -10.61 1.99 2.01
CA VAL A 167 -11.98 2.03 1.46
C VAL A 167 -12.97 1.52 2.48
N LEU A 168 -12.64 0.42 3.17
CA LEU A 168 -13.47 -0.14 4.24
C LEU A 168 -13.61 0.85 5.41
N SER A 169 -12.51 1.48 5.83
CA SER A 169 -12.56 2.52 6.87
C SER A 169 -13.42 3.73 6.44
N LEU A 170 -13.34 4.15 5.18
CA LEU A 170 -14.19 5.21 4.65
C LEU A 170 -15.67 4.79 4.63
N VAL A 171 -15.98 3.55 4.25
CA VAL A 171 -17.35 3.01 4.26
C VAL A 171 -17.91 3.01 5.68
N ARG A 172 -17.12 2.59 6.67
CA ARG A 172 -17.48 2.58 8.10
C ARG A 172 -17.67 3.96 8.70
N ASN A 173 -17.12 5.01 8.09
CA ASN A 173 -17.31 6.36 8.56
C ASN A 173 -18.78 6.79 8.46
N LYS A 174 -19.43 6.99 9.61
CA LYS A 174 -20.85 7.37 9.70
C LYS A 174 -21.11 8.87 9.59
N ASN A 175 -20.07 9.69 9.65
CA ASN A 175 -20.18 11.15 9.63
C ASN A 175 -20.21 11.71 8.20
N LEU A 176 -19.84 10.90 7.21
CA LEU A 176 -19.84 11.27 5.80
C LEU A 176 -20.97 10.55 5.07
N ASP A 177 -21.65 11.27 4.18
CA ASP A 177 -22.67 10.69 3.32
C ASP A 177 -22.06 9.86 2.17
N PRO A 178 -22.81 8.92 1.57
CA PRO A 178 -22.31 8.04 0.51
C PRO A 178 -21.75 8.77 -0.72
N ASP A 179 -22.40 9.84 -1.17
CA ASP A 179 -21.97 10.60 -2.36
C ASP A 179 -20.61 11.26 -2.12
N SER A 180 -20.42 11.82 -0.92
CA SER A 180 -19.13 12.36 -0.48
C SER A 180 -18.03 11.31 -0.44
N LYS A 181 -18.30 10.09 0.07
CA LYS A 181 -17.31 9.00 0.12
C LYS A 181 -16.86 8.59 -1.28
N MET A 182 -17.82 8.41 -2.19
CA MET A 182 -17.56 8.11 -3.59
C MET A 182 -16.68 9.19 -4.24
N LEU A 183 -17.02 10.47 -4.04
CA LEU A 183 -16.27 11.60 -4.56
C LEU A 183 -14.82 11.62 -4.04
N LEU A 184 -14.63 11.40 -2.74
CA LEU A 184 -13.30 11.34 -2.12
C LEU A 184 -12.42 10.29 -2.78
N LEU A 185 -12.95 9.09 -3.02
CA LEU A 185 -12.20 8.04 -3.71
C LEU A 185 -11.83 8.46 -5.14
N GLU A 186 -12.72 9.14 -5.89
CA GLU A 186 -12.33 9.62 -7.22
C GLU A 186 -11.19 10.63 -7.17
N ILE A 187 -11.28 11.59 -6.24
CA ILE A 187 -10.27 12.65 -6.09
C ILE A 187 -8.92 12.04 -5.70
N VAL A 188 -8.90 11.10 -4.76
CA VAL A 188 -7.67 10.41 -4.33
C VAL A 188 -7.06 9.61 -5.49
N PHE A 189 -7.88 8.89 -6.26
CA PHE A 189 -7.39 8.16 -7.43
C PHE A 189 -6.78 9.11 -8.47
N LEU A 190 -7.46 10.22 -8.76
CA LEU A 190 -6.96 11.23 -9.70
C LEU A 190 -5.68 11.91 -9.21
N HIS A 191 -5.56 12.14 -7.89
CA HIS A 191 -4.36 12.71 -7.28
C HIS A 191 -3.13 11.84 -7.56
N PHE A 192 -3.22 10.52 -7.37
CA PHE A 192 -2.10 9.63 -7.70
C PHE A 192 -1.87 9.53 -9.22
N LEU A 193 -2.94 9.54 -10.01
CA LEU A 193 -2.85 9.43 -11.46
C LEU A 193 -2.18 10.64 -12.13
N GLU A 194 -2.39 11.86 -11.62
CA GLU A 194 -1.79 13.10 -12.15
C GLU A 194 -0.25 13.05 -12.13
N ASN A 195 0.32 12.26 -11.21
CA ASN A 195 1.75 12.14 -11.00
C ASN A 195 2.39 10.96 -11.76
N ILE A 196 1.67 10.35 -12.70
CA ILE A 196 2.15 9.24 -13.53
C ILE A 196 2.38 9.74 -14.95
N TYR A 197 3.64 9.76 -15.39
CA TYR A 197 4.04 10.24 -16.71
C TYR A 197 3.91 9.15 -17.78
N ASP A 198 4.05 7.88 -17.40
CA ASP A 198 3.81 6.75 -18.29
C ASP A 198 2.31 6.58 -18.59
N ASN A 199 1.91 7.11 -19.75
CA ASN A 199 0.52 7.10 -20.19
C ASN A 199 -0.06 5.67 -20.32
N ASP A 200 0.73 4.66 -20.67
CA ASP A 200 0.20 3.29 -20.77
C ASP A 200 -0.18 2.77 -19.38
N PHE A 201 0.68 3.03 -18.38
CA PHE A 201 0.39 2.67 -16.98
C PHE A 201 -0.83 3.44 -16.46
N ALA A 202 -0.91 4.74 -16.75
CA ALA A 202 -2.06 5.56 -16.37
C ALA A 202 -3.37 5.00 -16.97
N GLN A 203 -3.39 4.66 -18.26
CA GLN A 203 -4.57 4.07 -18.90
C GLN A 203 -4.93 2.68 -18.33
N GLU A 204 -3.93 1.85 -18.03
CA GLU A 204 -4.15 0.55 -17.38
C GLU A 204 -4.81 0.72 -16.02
N LEU A 205 -4.32 1.64 -15.19
CA LEU A 205 -4.87 1.93 -13.87
C LEU A 205 -6.31 2.47 -13.97
N ILE A 206 -6.58 3.42 -14.88
CA ILE A 206 -7.94 3.94 -15.11
C ILE A 206 -8.90 2.80 -15.47
N LYS A 207 -8.47 1.88 -16.34
CA LYS A 207 -9.29 0.75 -16.76
C LYS A 207 -9.62 -0.15 -15.56
N LYS A 208 -8.61 -0.56 -14.79
CA LYS A 208 -8.79 -1.40 -13.59
C LYS A 208 -9.66 -0.74 -12.53
N TYR A 209 -9.45 0.53 -12.26
CA TYR A 209 -10.26 1.29 -11.31
C TYR A 209 -11.74 1.31 -11.71
N ARG A 210 -12.04 1.54 -13.00
CA ARG A 210 -13.42 1.51 -13.52
C ARG A 210 -14.08 0.13 -13.47
N GLU A 211 -13.30 -0.94 -13.54
CA GLU A 211 -13.82 -2.32 -13.44
C GLU A 211 -14.36 -2.63 -12.03
N HIS A 212 -13.88 -1.96 -10.98
CA HIS A 212 -14.19 -2.31 -9.58
C HIS A 212 -15.00 -1.26 -8.81
N LYS A 213 -14.87 0.03 -9.13
CA LYS A 213 -15.42 1.15 -8.34
C LYS A 213 -16.93 1.09 -8.06
N GLY A 214 -17.74 0.63 -9.01
CA GLY A 214 -19.21 0.75 -8.92
C GLY A 214 -19.93 -0.44 -8.28
N VAL A 215 -19.31 -1.61 -8.25
CA VAL A 215 -19.97 -2.85 -7.80
C VAL A 215 -19.72 -3.10 -6.32
N ASN A 216 -18.55 -2.77 -5.78
CA ASN A 216 -18.20 -3.21 -4.43
C ASN A 216 -18.64 -2.23 -3.32
N ILE A 217 -18.61 -0.92 -3.58
CA ILE A 217 -18.93 0.11 -2.57
C ILE A 217 -20.42 0.10 -2.20
N MET A 218 -21.32 0.05 -3.20
CA MET A 218 -22.77 0.05 -2.95
C MET A 218 -23.26 -1.23 -2.26
N PHE A 219 -22.56 -2.35 -2.43
CA PHE A 219 -22.93 -3.62 -1.81
C PHE A 219 -22.59 -3.66 -0.32
N GLU A 220 -21.43 -3.15 0.08
CA GLU A 220 -21.05 -3.09 1.50
C GLU A 220 -21.89 -2.09 2.29
N GLU A 221 -22.20 -0.91 1.75
CA GLU A 221 -23.12 0.02 2.42
C GLU A 221 -24.48 -0.64 2.69
N ALA A 222 -25.03 -1.35 1.70
CA ALA A 222 -26.27 -2.12 1.87
C ALA A 222 -26.14 -3.34 2.81
N TYR A 223 -24.93 -3.91 2.93
CA TYR A 223 -24.65 -5.00 3.86
C TYR A 223 -24.58 -4.49 5.30
N PHE A 224 -23.83 -3.43 5.57
CA PHE A 224 -23.71 -2.83 6.90
C PHE A 224 -25.04 -2.26 7.40
N GLU A 225 -25.83 -1.61 6.54
CA GLU A 225 -27.20 -1.20 6.88
C GLU A 225 -28.06 -2.40 7.35
N LYS A 226 -27.92 -3.56 6.70
CA LYS A 226 -28.67 -4.78 7.07
C LYS A 226 -28.15 -5.46 8.33
N VAL A 227 -26.86 -5.41 8.60
CA VAL A 227 -26.28 -5.99 9.83
C VAL A 227 -26.72 -5.18 11.03
N GLU A 228 -26.73 -3.84 10.94
CA GLU A 228 -27.16 -2.96 12.04
C GLU A 228 -28.65 -3.13 12.41
N LEU A 229 -29.50 -3.35 11.40
CA LEU A 229 -30.93 -3.67 11.59
C LEU A 229 -31.18 -5.02 12.27
N LYS A 230 -30.20 -5.93 12.31
CA LYS A 230 -30.30 -7.22 13.03
C LYS A 230 -29.76 -7.17 14.45
N SER A 231 -28.97 -6.16 14.78
CA SER A 231 -28.37 -5.94 16.10
C SER A 231 -29.11 -4.91 16.97
N SER A 232 -30.24 -4.38 16.47
CA SER A 232 -31.16 -3.47 17.17
C SER A 232 -32.47 -4.17 17.53
#